data_AF-A0A8T8I6C8-F1
#
_entry.id   AF-A0A8T8I6C8-F1
#
_cell.length_a   1.000
_cell.length_b   1.000
_cell.length_c   1.000
_cell.angle_alpha   90.00
_cell.angle_beta   90.00
_cell.angle_gamma   90.00
#
_symmetry.space_group_name_H-M   'P 1'
#
loop_
_entity.id
_entity.type
_entity.pdbx_description
1 polymer ?
#
loop_
_entity_poly.entity_id
_entity_poly.type
_entity_poly.pdbx_seq_one_letter_code
_entity_poly.pdbx_strand_id
1 'polypeptide(L)'
;MITMRYHLISITAVFLALAVGVVLGSTAISSRLLSGVTDDNSQLGRQVAELQAEQNGLTARLAESDRFASSIGPLAVRGALAERTVVVVTTADAKPNDRDALVELLRGAGATVTGELQLTDSFTDPRKADQLRDL
;
A
#
# COMPACT_ATOMS: atom_id res chain seq x y z
N MET A 1 -25.77 -72.39 -27.57
CA MET A 1 -24.46 -71.83 -27.95
C MET A 1 -24.66 -70.36 -28.26
N ILE A 2 -24.31 -69.46 -27.33
CA ILE A 2 -24.31 -68.02 -27.60
C ILE A 2 -23.23 -67.79 -28.66
N THR A 3 -23.60 -67.29 -29.83
CA THR A 3 -22.65 -67.14 -30.96
C THR A 3 -21.66 -66.01 -30.67
N MET A 4 -20.39 -66.13 -31.12
CA MET A 4 -19.34 -65.10 -30.96
C MET A 4 -19.81 -63.68 -31.34
N ARG A 5 -20.73 -63.60 -32.30
CA ARG A 5 -21.34 -62.34 -32.76
C ARG A 5 -22.11 -61.62 -31.65
N TYR A 6 -22.77 -62.35 -30.75
CA TYR A 6 -23.56 -61.76 -29.66
C TYR A 6 -22.68 -61.10 -28.59
N HIS A 7 -21.54 -61.73 -28.25
CA HIS A 7 -20.55 -61.12 -27.35
C HIS A 7 -19.89 -59.89 -27.96
N LEU A 8 -19.56 -59.93 -29.26
CA LEU A 8 -19.00 -58.78 -29.96
C LEU A 8 -19.97 -57.57 -29.98
N ILE A 9 -21.26 -57.83 -30.22
CA ILE A 9 -22.30 -56.80 -30.22
C ILE A 9 -22.51 -56.22 -28.80
N SER A 10 -22.49 -57.06 -27.76
CA SER A 10 -22.62 -56.58 -26.38
C SER A 10 -21.44 -55.71 -25.94
N ILE A 11 -20.20 -56.09 -26.27
CA ILE A 11 -19.01 -55.32 -25.89
C ILE A 11 -19.00 -53.97 -26.61
N THR A 12 -19.31 -53.96 -27.91
CA THR A 12 -19.39 -52.71 -28.69
C THR A 12 -20.51 -51.80 -28.19
N ALA A 13 -21.66 -52.35 -27.80
CA ALA A 13 -22.74 -51.58 -27.18
C ALA A 13 -22.32 -50.93 -25.85
N VAL A 14 -21.61 -51.67 -24.99
CA VAL A 14 -21.10 -51.14 -23.71
C VAL A 14 -20.04 -50.05 -23.93
N PHE A 15 -19.10 -50.27 -24.86
CA PHE A 15 -18.10 -49.26 -25.21
C PHE A 15 -18.73 -47.99 -25.80
N LEU A 16 -19.73 -48.13 -26.67
CA LEU A 16 -20.45 -47.00 -27.25
C LEU A 16 -21.18 -46.21 -26.14
N ALA A 17 -21.88 -46.90 -25.25
CA ALA A 17 -22.56 -46.28 -24.11
C ALA A 17 -21.58 -45.52 -23.20
N LEU A 18 -20.39 -46.09 -22.95
CA LEU A 18 -19.35 -45.45 -22.14
C LEU A 18 -18.76 -44.21 -22.83
N ALA A 19 -18.44 -44.31 -24.12
CA ALA A 19 -17.92 -43.18 -24.89
C ALA A 19 -18.91 -42.01 -24.91
N VAL A 20 -20.19 -42.29 -25.15
CA VAL A 20 -21.26 -41.28 -25.13
C VAL A 20 -21.42 -40.67 -23.73
N GLY A 21 -21.41 -41.51 -22.68
CA GLY A 21 -21.47 -41.05 -21.29
C GLY A 21 -20.32 -40.12 -20.90
N VAL A 22 -19.08 -40.43 -21.32
CA VAL A 22 -17.89 -39.61 -21.05
C VAL A 22 -17.94 -38.28 -21.80
N VAL A 23 -18.38 -38.28 -23.07
CA VAL A 23 -18.49 -37.05 -23.86
C VAL A 23 -19.56 -36.12 -23.26
N LEU A 24 -20.74 -36.65 -22.96
CA LEU A 24 -21.81 -35.87 -22.32
C LEU A 24 -21.42 -35.39 -20.92
N GLY A 25 -20.74 -36.23 -20.13
CA GLY A 25 -20.27 -35.86 -18.78
C GLY A 25 -19.19 -34.77 -18.81
N SER A 26 -18.20 -34.90 -19.68
CA SER A 26 -17.08 -33.94 -19.77
C SER A 26 -17.51 -32.57 -20.34
N THR A 27 -18.43 -32.54 -21.31
CA THR A 27 -18.99 -31.29 -21.84
C THR A 27 -19.85 -30.52 -20.82
N ALA A 28 -20.66 -31.23 -20.03
CA ALA A 28 -21.48 -30.60 -18.99
C ALA A 28 -20.65 -30.03 -17.81
N ILE A 29 -19.52 -30.66 -17.47
CA ILE A 29 -18.62 -30.21 -16.39
C ILE A 29 -17.70 -29.08 -16.86
N SER A 30 -17.09 -29.21 -18.03
CA SER A 30 -16.16 -28.20 -18.58
C SER A 30 -16.83 -26.85 -18.80
N SER A 31 -18.07 -26.82 -19.27
CA SER A 31 -18.83 -25.58 -19.45
C SER A 31 -19.08 -24.85 -18.12
N ARG A 32 -19.44 -25.56 -17.05
CA ARG A 32 -19.67 -24.96 -15.72
C ARG A 32 -18.39 -24.49 -15.04
N LEU A 33 -17.31 -25.25 -15.18
CA LEU A 33 -16.00 -24.85 -14.64
C LEU A 33 -15.44 -23.64 -15.39
N LEU A 34 -15.56 -23.64 -16.72
CA LEU A 34 -15.12 -22.52 -17.54
C LEU A 34 -15.96 -21.25 -17.27
N SER A 35 -17.27 -21.38 -17.11
CA SER A 35 -18.12 -20.24 -16.74
C SER A 35 -17.77 -19.70 -15.36
N GLY A 36 -17.56 -20.57 -14.36
CA GLY A 36 -17.14 -20.15 -13.02
C GLY A 36 -15.80 -19.41 -13.03
N VAL A 37 -14.78 -19.95 -13.70
CA VAL A 37 -13.47 -19.30 -13.83
C VAL A 37 -13.56 -17.97 -14.61
N THR A 38 -14.43 -17.89 -15.62
CA THR A 38 -14.65 -16.66 -16.39
C THR A 38 -15.35 -15.59 -15.54
N ASP A 39 -16.36 -15.99 -14.77
CA ASP A 39 -17.09 -15.11 -13.86
C ASP A 39 -16.17 -14.60 -12.75
N ASP A 40 -15.37 -15.49 -12.14
CA ASP A 40 -14.37 -15.14 -11.14
C ASP A 40 -13.34 -14.15 -11.71
N ASN A 41 -12.78 -14.42 -12.89
CA ASN A 41 -11.87 -13.47 -13.55
C ASN A 41 -12.53 -12.12 -13.82
N SER A 42 -13.79 -12.10 -14.23
CA SER A 42 -14.53 -10.85 -14.45
C SER A 42 -14.76 -10.08 -13.14
N GLN A 43 -15.00 -10.79 -12.04
CA GLN A 43 -15.20 -10.21 -10.72
C GLN A 43 -13.88 -9.65 -10.17
N LEU A 44 -12.79 -10.41 -10.27
CA LEU A 44 -11.45 -9.96 -9.90
C LEU A 44 -11.05 -8.73 -10.74
N GLY A 45 -11.30 -8.74 -12.05
CA GLY A 45 -11.04 -7.60 -12.93
C GLY A 45 -11.80 -6.34 -12.50
N ARG A 46 -13.07 -6.48 -12.10
CA ARG A 46 -13.87 -5.38 -11.54
C ARG A 46 -13.33 -4.90 -10.20
N GLN A 47 -12.95 -5.81 -9.31
CA GLN A 47 -12.40 -5.47 -8.00
C GLN A 47 -11.07 -4.72 -8.12
N VAL A 48 -10.19 -5.15 -9.03
CA VAL A 48 -8.94 -4.43 -9.31
C VAL A 48 -9.22 -3.03 -9.84
N ALA A 49 -10.17 -2.87 -10.76
CA ALA A 49 -10.54 -1.56 -11.28
C ALA A 49 -11.13 -0.64 -10.19
N GLU A 50 -11.96 -1.19 -9.29
CA GLU A 50 -12.53 -0.46 -8.15
C GLU A 50 -11.45 -0.02 -7.16
N LEU A 51 -10.56 -0.92 -6.76
CA LEU A 51 -9.44 -0.60 -5.85
C LEU A 51 -8.49 0.42 -6.47
N GLN A 52 -8.23 0.33 -7.77
CA GLN A 52 -7.42 1.32 -8.47
C GLN A 52 -8.09 2.71 -8.49
N ALA A 53 -9.41 2.75 -8.69
CA ALA A 53 -10.17 4.00 -8.63
C ALA A 53 -10.19 4.60 -7.21
N GLU A 54 -10.34 3.76 -6.19
CA GLU A 54 -10.28 4.17 -4.78
C GLU A 54 -8.89 4.72 -4.43
N GLN A 55 -7.83 4.00 -4.79
CA GLN A 55 -6.46 4.45 -4.58
C GLN A 55 -6.22 5.81 -5.23
N ASN A 56 -6.60 5.97 -6.50
CA ASN A 56 -6.44 7.23 -7.22
C ASN A 56 -7.24 8.37 -6.54
N GLY A 57 -8.45 8.08 -6.07
CA GLY A 57 -9.28 9.04 -5.33
C GLY A 57 -8.67 9.46 -4.00
N LEU A 58 -8.12 8.52 -3.23
CA LEU A 58 -7.43 8.79 -1.97
C LEU A 58 -6.14 9.60 -2.20
N THR A 59 -5.34 9.25 -3.20
CA THR A 59 -4.13 10.00 -3.56
C THR A 59 -4.47 11.43 -3.99
N ALA A 60 -5.55 11.63 -4.76
CA ALA A 60 -5.98 12.98 -5.14
C ALA A 60 -6.42 13.82 -3.92
N ARG A 61 -7.15 13.22 -2.97
CA ARG A 61 -7.55 13.89 -1.71
C ARG A 61 -6.36 14.26 -0.85
N LEU A 62 -5.37 13.37 -0.71
CA LEU A 62 -4.12 13.66 0.00
C LEU A 62 -3.38 14.83 -0.66
N ALA A 63 -3.20 14.79 -1.98
CA ALA A 63 -2.54 15.86 -2.71
C ALA A 63 -3.26 17.21 -2.56
N GLU A 64 -4.59 17.22 -2.53
CA GLU A 64 -5.37 18.44 -2.29
C GLU A 64 -5.21 18.96 -0.85
N SER A 65 -5.24 18.07 0.14
CA SER A 65 -4.99 18.41 1.54
C SER A 65 -3.58 18.99 1.74
N ASP A 66 -2.57 18.40 1.09
CA ASP A 66 -1.19 18.88 1.14
C ASP A 66 -1.03 20.25 0.47
N ARG A 67 -1.70 20.49 -0.66
CA ARG A 67 -1.75 21.82 -1.29
C ARG A 67 -2.44 22.86 -0.41
N PHE A 68 -3.53 22.48 0.25
CA PHE A 68 -4.21 23.36 1.19
C PHE A 68 -3.29 23.70 2.38
N ALA A 69 -2.68 22.68 3.00
CA ALA A 69 -1.78 22.87 4.12
C ALA A 69 -0.54 23.70 3.74
N SER A 70 0.05 23.47 2.57
CA SER A 70 1.22 24.23 2.11
C SER A 70 0.90 25.67 1.69
N SER A 71 -0.31 25.95 1.21
CA SER A 71 -0.74 27.31 0.85
C SER A 71 -1.20 28.12 2.05
N ILE A 72 -1.95 27.51 2.98
CA ILE A 72 -2.50 28.19 4.16
C ILE A 72 -1.53 28.17 5.34
N GLY A 73 -0.74 27.11 5.51
CA GLY A 73 0.19 26.96 6.64
C GLY A 73 1.10 28.18 6.84
N PRO A 74 1.82 28.65 5.81
CA PRO A 74 2.65 29.85 5.92
C PRO A 74 1.87 31.13 6.25
N LEU A 75 0.61 31.25 5.80
CA LEU A 75 -0.27 32.37 6.15
C LEU A 75 -0.73 32.30 7.60
N ALA A 76 -0.99 31.11 8.11
CA ALA A 76 -1.47 30.88 9.47
C ALA A 76 -0.41 31.18 10.53
N VAL A 77 0.87 30.89 10.25
CA VAL A 77 1.98 31.13 11.19
C VAL A 77 2.66 32.49 11.01
N ARG A 78 2.35 33.22 9.94
CA ARG A 78 3.04 34.47 9.58
C ARG A 78 3.00 35.47 10.73
N GLY A 79 4.18 35.90 11.17
CA GLY A 79 4.34 36.91 12.22
C GLY A 79 4.08 36.39 13.64
N ALA A 80 3.75 35.10 13.83
CA ALA A 80 3.58 34.51 15.15
C ALA A 80 4.87 34.56 15.98
N LEU A 81 6.03 34.56 15.33
CA LEU A 81 7.36 34.64 15.94
C LEU A 81 8.14 35.88 15.50
N ALA A 82 7.44 36.94 15.05
CA ALA A 82 8.11 38.18 14.65
C ALA A 82 9.00 38.74 15.78
N GLU A 83 10.25 39.07 15.44
CA GLU A 83 11.27 39.58 16.38
C GLU A 83 11.67 38.59 17.48
N ARG A 84 11.35 37.30 17.35
CA ARG A 84 11.80 36.27 18.30
C ARG A 84 13.03 35.57 17.75
N THR A 85 13.98 35.35 18.64
CA THR A 85 15.19 34.57 18.37
C THR A 85 14.98 33.13 18.81
N VAL A 86 15.23 32.17 17.93
CA VAL A 86 15.00 30.74 18.19
C VAL A 86 16.29 29.95 17.92
N VAL A 87 16.56 28.97 18.79
CA VAL A 87 17.60 27.97 18.60
C VAL A 87 16.93 26.61 18.48
N VAL A 88 17.30 25.83 17.47
CA VAL A 88 16.77 24.50 17.25
C VAL A 88 17.76 23.48 17.81
N VAL A 89 17.30 22.64 18.73
CA VAL A 89 18.10 21.53 19.28
C VAL A 89 17.47 20.22 18.82
N THR A 90 18.22 19.42 18.06
CA THR A 90 17.78 18.12 17.57
C THR A 90 18.57 16.99 18.23
N THR A 91 17.95 15.83 18.37
CA THR A 91 18.61 14.61 18.83
C THR A 91 19.34 13.91 17.67
N ALA A 92 20.17 12.92 17.97
CA ALA A 92 20.98 12.23 16.97
C ALA A 92 20.12 11.45 15.96
N ASP A 93 18.97 10.96 16.40
CA ASP A 93 17.96 10.24 15.62
C ASP A 93 17.02 11.17 14.83
N ALA A 94 17.17 12.48 14.95
CA ALA A 94 16.35 13.43 14.20
C ALA A 94 16.63 13.33 12.70
N LYS A 95 15.56 13.14 11.92
CA LYS A 95 15.66 13.09 10.46
C LYS A 95 16.01 14.47 9.90
N PRO A 96 17.03 14.59 9.03
CA PRO A 96 17.42 15.87 8.45
C PRO A 96 16.28 16.61 7.75
N ASN A 97 15.45 15.89 6.99
CA ASN A 97 14.34 16.49 6.25
C ASN A 97 13.29 17.14 7.16
N ASP A 98 13.01 16.53 8.32
CA ASP A 98 12.01 17.05 9.28
C ASP A 98 12.56 18.30 9.99
N ARG A 99 13.87 18.30 10.32
CA ARG A 99 14.57 19.48 10.85
C ARG A 99 14.50 20.64 9.87
N ASP A 100 14.83 20.40 8.60
CA ASP A 100 14.87 21.46 7.59
C ASP A 100 13.48 22.05 7.35
N ALA A 101 12.45 21.20 7.29
CA ALA A 101 11.06 21.65 7.18
C ALA A 101 10.63 22.51 8.39
N LEU A 102 11.06 22.15 9.60
CA LEU A 102 10.78 22.93 10.80
C LEU A 102 11.49 24.29 10.79
N VAL A 103 12.75 24.34 10.38
CA VAL A 103 13.52 25.60 10.28
C VAL A 103 12.86 26.55 9.28
N GLU A 104 12.41 26.06 8.13
CA GLU A 104 11.68 26.87 7.16
C GLU A 104 10.33 27.36 7.70
N LEU A 105 9.61 26.54 8.47
CA LEU A 105 8.38 26.97 9.13
C LEU A 105 8.63 28.08 10.15
N LEU A 106 9.69 27.97 10.96
CA LEU A 106 10.08 29.00 11.94
C LEU A 106 10.43 30.32 11.26
N ARG A 107 11.17 30.27 10.14
CA ARG A 107 11.47 31.45 9.31
C ARG A 107 10.20 32.05 8.71
N GLY A 108 9.31 31.22 8.18
CA GLY A 108 8.00 31.63 7.67
C GLY A 108 7.12 32.30 8.73
N ALA A 109 7.28 31.90 10.00
CA ALA A 109 6.61 32.54 11.14
C ALA A 109 7.24 33.87 11.58
N GLY A 110 8.37 34.27 10.99
CA GLY A 110 9.07 35.52 11.29
C GLY A 110 10.14 35.42 12.37
N ALA A 111 10.53 34.20 12.76
CA ALA A 111 11.61 33.98 13.73
C ALA A 111 12.99 34.17 13.11
N THR A 112 13.94 34.66 13.91
CA THR A 112 15.36 34.64 13.59
C THR A 112 15.98 33.38 14.18
N VAL A 113 16.27 32.39 13.33
CA VAL A 113 16.96 31.16 13.75
C VAL A 113 18.46 31.44 13.90
N THR A 114 18.96 31.49 15.12
CA THR A 114 20.37 31.85 15.42
C THR A 114 21.31 30.67 15.51
N GLY A 115 20.79 29.44 15.52
CA GLY A 115 21.62 28.25 15.56
C GLY A 115 20.80 26.96 15.51
N GLU A 116 21.45 25.94 14.98
CA GLU A 116 20.97 24.56 14.95
C GLU A 116 22.02 23.70 15.64
N LEU A 117 21.60 22.98 16.69
CA LEU A 117 22.45 22.13 17.51
C LEU A 117 21.96 20.70 17.37
N GLN A 118 22.79 19.82 16.83
CA GLN A 118 22.49 18.39 16.81
C GLN A 118 23.24 17.68 17.93
N LEU A 119 22.50 17.09 18.84
CA LEU A 119 23.02 16.21 19.88
C LEU A 119 23.50 14.92 19.23
N THR A 120 24.59 14.37 19.74
CA THR A 120 25.14 13.09 19.27
C THR A 120 24.55 11.93 20.07
N ASP A 121 24.67 10.70 19.57
CA ASP A 121 24.19 9.49 20.26
C ASP A 121 24.76 9.35 21.68
N SER A 122 25.96 9.90 21.90
CA SER A 122 26.62 9.89 23.21
C SER A 122 25.88 10.73 24.25
N PHE A 123 25.06 11.70 23.82
CA PHE A 123 24.25 12.55 24.71
C PHE A 123 22.99 11.83 25.21
N THR A 124 22.50 10.84 24.45
CA THR A 124 21.29 10.06 24.77
C THR A 124 21.59 8.68 25.35
N ASP A 125 22.87 8.26 25.40
CA ASP A 125 23.30 6.99 25.96
C ASP A 125 23.31 7.02 27.50
N PRO A 126 22.47 6.23 28.20
CA PRO A 126 22.44 6.17 29.66
C PRO A 126 23.79 5.77 30.28
N ARG A 127 24.63 5.03 29.54
CA ARG A 127 25.95 4.58 30.01
C ARG A 127 26.99 5.70 29.99
N LYS A 128 26.73 6.79 29.29
CA LYS A 128 27.60 7.98 29.21
C LYS A 128 27.06 9.16 30.01
N ALA A 129 25.96 8.99 30.73
CA ALA A 129 25.31 10.03 31.52
C ALA A 129 26.25 10.66 32.57
N ASP A 130 27.16 9.87 33.17
CA ASP A 130 28.12 10.39 34.15
C ASP A 130 29.19 11.30 33.49
N GLN A 131 29.60 11.03 32.25
CA GLN A 131 30.57 11.85 31.51
C GLN A 131 29.99 13.20 31.07
N LEU A 132 28.66 13.31 30.99
CA LEU A 132 27.96 14.54 30.62
C LEU A 132 27.71 15.46 31.81
N ARG A 133 27.77 14.94 33.05
CA ARG A 133 27.58 15.73 34.28
C ARG A 133 28.80 16.59 34.65
N ASP A 134 29.98 16.20 34.16
CA ASP A 134 31.25 16.87 34.45
C ASP A 134 31.61 17.96 33.41
N LEU A 135 30.73 18.21 32.42
CA LEU A 135 30.82 19.30 31.44
C LEU A 135 30.00 20.52 31.89
#